data_AF-A0A7K0A2I7-F1
#
_entry.id   AF-A0A7K0A2I7-F1
#
_cell.length_a   1.000
_cell.length_b   1.000
_cell.length_c   1.000
_cell.angle_alpha   90.00
_cell.angle_beta   90.00
_cell.angle_gamma   90.00
#
_symmetry.space_group_name_H-M   'P 1'
#
loop_
_entity.id
_entity.type
_entity.pdbx_description
1 polymer ?
#
loop_
_entity_poly.entity_id
_entity_poly.type
_entity_poly.pdbx_seq_one_letter_code
_entity_poly.pdbx_strand_id
1 'polypeptide(L)' 'MMRRAVDCSCGHHLEADDNDELFVALRAHADVSHPEMTDDEIRAIIKSSARDAG' A
#
# COMPACT_ATOMS: atom_id res chain seq x y z
N MET A 1 -18.28 0.00 4.92
CA MET A 1 -16.90 0.53 4.95
C MET A 1 -16.16 -0.28 3.91
N MET A 2 -15.68 0.36 2.85
CA MET A 2 -15.11 -0.33 1.69
C MET A 2 -13.61 -0.37 1.89
N ARG A 3 -13.11 -1.44 2.50
CA ARG A 3 -11.69 -1.53 2.81
C ARG A 3 -10.89 -1.66 1.54
N ARG A 4 -9.71 -1.07 1.53
CA ARG A 4 -8.74 -1.16 0.44
C ARG A 4 -7.65 -2.12 0.86
N ALA A 5 -7.26 -2.98 -0.06
CA ALA A 5 -6.18 -3.92 0.16
C ALA A 5 -5.17 -3.85 -0.98
N VAL A 6 -3.89 -3.92 -0.65
CA VAL A 6 -2.78 -3.97 -1.60
C VAL A 6 -1.82 -5.07 -1.21
N ASP A 7 -1.38 -5.83 -2.22
CA ASP A 7 -0.29 -6.78 -2.04
C ASP A 7 1.00 -6.11 -2.52
N CYS A 8 1.96 -5.98 -1.61
CA CYS A 8 3.30 -5.61 -1.98
C CYS A 8 3.98 -6.80 -2.66
N SER A 9 4.82 -6.53 -3.66
CA SER A 9 5.57 -7.54 -4.42
C SER A 9 6.51 -8.40 -3.56
N CYS A 10 6.82 -7.97 -2.32
CA CYS A 10 7.56 -8.75 -1.33
C CYS A 10 6.73 -9.86 -0.66
N GLY A 11 5.43 -9.96 -0.97
CA GLY A 11 4.50 -10.93 -0.39
C GLY A 11 3.73 -10.42 0.84
N HIS A 12 3.88 -9.13 1.19
CA HIS A 12 3.15 -8.53 2.30
C HIS A 12 1.79 -8.01 1.85
N HIS A 13 0.73 -8.44 2.55
CA HIS A 13 -0.61 -7.92 2.36
C HIS A 13 -0.87 -6.76 3.33
N LEU A 14 -1.35 -5.63 2.81
CA LEU A 14 -1.70 -4.45 3.60
C LEU A 14 -3.15 -4.08 3.32
N GLU A 15 -3.89 -3.84 4.39
CA GLU A 15 -5.31 -3.47 4.34
C GLU A 15 -5.53 -2.20 5.15
N ALA A 16 -6.37 -1.33 4.64
CA ALA A 16 -6.76 -0.09 5.29
C ALA A 16 -8.20 0.29 4.91
N ASP A 17 -8.80 1.25 5.61
CA ASP A 17 -10.14 1.70 5.27
C ASP A 17 -10.17 2.54 3.98
N ASP A 18 -9.08 3.26 3.68
CA ASP A 18 -8.97 4.14 2.50
C ASP A 18 -7.55 4.15 1.89
N ASN A 19 -7.40 4.70 0.68
CA ASN A 19 -6.10 4.79 0.00
C ASN A 19 -5.05 5.61 0.78
N ASP A 20 -5.48 6.65 1.51
CA ASP A 20 -4.58 7.47 2.32
C ASP A 20 -3.99 6.68 3.49
N GLU A 21 -4.81 5.89 4.19
CA GLU A 21 -4.32 5.00 5.25
C GLU A 21 -3.46 3.87 4.68
N LEU A 22 -3.84 3.33 3.50
CA LEU A 22 -3.04 2.35 2.78
C LEU A 22 -1.67 2.92 2.41
N PHE A 23 -1.61 4.19 2.02
CA PHE A 23 -0.36 4.90 1.73
C PHE A 23 0.52 5.04 2.95
N VAL A 24 -0.02 5.41 4.10
CA VAL A 24 0.74 5.49 5.35
C VAL A 24 1.29 4.11 5.74
N ALA A 25 0.46 3.07 5.64
CA ALA A 25 0.87 1.70 5.98
C ALA A 25 1.94 1.16 5.02
N LEU A 26 1.75 1.37 3.71
CA LEU A 26 2.69 0.95 2.66
C LEU A 26 4.00 1.75 2.75
N ARG A 27 3.95 3.05 3.08
CA ARG A 27 5.13 3.88 3.34
C ARG A 27 5.91 3.44 4.56
N ALA A 28 5.23 3.14 5.68
CA ALA A 28 5.89 2.62 6.86
C ALA A 28 6.55 1.26 6.61
N HIS A 29 5.90 0.39 5.82
CA HIS A 29 6.48 -0.87 5.37
C HIS A 29 7.69 -0.66 4.46
N ALA A 30 7.57 0.23 3.47
CA ALA A 30 8.62 0.55 2.52
C ALA A 30 9.84 1.17 3.23
N ASP A 31 9.67 2.07 4.19
CA ASP A 31 10.78 2.69 4.93
C ASP A 31 11.72 1.63 5.56
N VAL A 32 11.15 0.53 6.05
CA VAL A 32 11.90 -0.56 6.69
C VAL A 32 12.39 -1.62 5.69
N SER A 33 11.55 -1.99 4.73
CA SER A 33 11.81 -3.13 3.83
C SER A 33 12.37 -2.73 2.46
N HIS A 34 12.05 -1.52 2.01
CA HIS A 34 12.37 -0.96 0.70
C HIS A 34 12.71 0.55 0.82
N PRO A 35 13.79 0.93 1.52
CA PRO A 35 14.13 2.34 1.76
C PRO A 35 14.45 3.12 0.47
N GLU A 36 14.69 2.41 -0.63
CA GLU A 36 14.87 2.96 -1.98
C GLU A 36 13.55 3.37 -2.65
N MET A 37 12.43 2.86 -2.14
CA MET A 37 11.12 3.06 -2.72
C MET A 37 10.57 4.43 -2.35
N THR A 38 10.13 5.18 -3.37
CA THR A 38 9.66 6.56 -3.18
C THR A 38 8.16 6.64 -2.96
N ASP A 39 7.70 7.76 -2.39
CA ASP A 39 6.28 8.05 -2.19
C ASP A 39 5.45 7.97 -3.48
N ASP A 40 6.04 8.36 -4.60
CA ASP A 40 5.36 8.35 -5.90
C ASP A 40 5.15 6.91 -6.40
N GLU A 41 6.14 6.04 -6.20
CA GLU A 41 6.02 4.60 -6.48
C GLU A 41 4.98 3.93 -5.59
N ILE A 42 4.97 4.25 -4.29
CA ILE A 42 3.96 3.75 -3.34
C ILE A 42 2.56 4.14 -3.82
N ARG A 43 2.35 5.40 -4.23
CA ARG A 43 1.05 5.86 -4.78
C ARG A 43 0.71 5.17 -6.10
N ALA A 44 1.70 4.93 -6.97
CA ALA A 44 1.50 4.22 -8.21
C ALA A 44 1.07 2.76 -7.97
N ILE A 45 1.68 2.07 -7.00
CA ILE A 45 1.29 0.72 -6.60
C ILE A 45 -0.13 0.72 -6.03
N ILE A 46 -0.46 1.64 -5.13
CA ILE A 46 -1.83 1.73 -4.58
C ILE A 46 -2.83 1.98 -5.71
N LYS A 47 -2.54 2.88 -6.65
CA LYS A 47 -3.44 3.15 -7.77
C LYS A 47 -3.59 1.96 -8.73
N SER A 48 -2.54 1.17 -8.92
CA SER A 48 -2.52 0.06 -9.87
C SER A 48 -2.95 -1.28 -9.27
N SER A 49 -2.75 -1.47 -7.96
CA SER A 49 -2.86 -2.76 -7.27
C SER A 49 -3.83 -2.73 -6.09
N ALA A 50 -4.27 -1.55 -5.60
CA ALA A 50 -5.29 -1.51 -4.57
C ALA A 50 -6.62 -2.02 -5.14
N ARG A 51 -7.19 -3.00 -4.45
CA ARG A 51 -8.52 -3.54 -4.72
C ARG A 51 -9.43 -3.25 -3.54
N ASP A 52 -10.73 -3.19 -3.81
CA ASP A 52 -11.72 -3.17 -2.75
C ASP A 52 -11.78 -4.57 -2.09
N ALA A 53 -11.45 -4.64 -0.80
CA ALA A 53 -11.62 -5.80 0.05
C ALA A 53 -13.01 -5.73 0.71
N GLY A 54 -13.83 -6.73 0.41
CA GLY A 54 -15.22 -6.87 0.87
C GLY A 54 -15.38 -7.99 1.88
#